data_AF-A0A7R7ENL8-F1
#
_entry.id   AF-A0A7R7ENL8-F1
#
_cell.length_a   1.000
_cell.length_b   1.000
_cell.length_c   1.000
_cell.angle_alpha   90.00
_cell.angle_beta   90.00
_cell.angle_gamma   90.00
#
_symmetry.space_group_name_H-M   'P 1'
#
loop_
_entity.id
_entity.type
_entity.pdbx_description
1 polymer ?
#
loop_
_entity_poly.entity_id
_entity_poly.type
_entity_poly.pdbx_seq_one_letter_code
_entity_poly.pdbx_strand_id
1 'polypeptide(L)'
;MYKKNKNRVLMILVLTLLVSSLTACSTNKTDANSNSKGSNDKKVTSAVADNTEPQYGGNITLAESADPQNINPLYVVDQTSFDIQQAIYVPFFEIIKGDIYYGNGLLESITPNQDSTEFTLKLKQNLKWHDNEPITADDIVFTINTLVDKKQNVPYQSYGYIDGKAIQVEKVDDLTAVIKLPTASAGFLGGLSQIYCIPKHIYEGVKDIGKSDLNNKPIGSGPFKFKEYKPGQSFVVERFDNYFDGKPYLDTITFKIVKDANSANASLANGEIQGRLINSEDYDTVKSYGTVNINSYNSGRVNALGFNQLNDNLKDVKVRQAIAYALNKEELVKFAYLSDDFATAAYSIFTPDTLYYDDSLTKQDNDIEKAKALLKEAGKSNLKLNILYISTDKTMESEATYIKEKLKEININIELYPLDESTYKNKIKEKDSKDYDLVLQFYTLGEEPSLYADIASGSSRSNYSHIEDKDLDNLWNEGNTTSDATKRGEVYKQIQQKINDNMYLYPIAYSNGFYAVNKDYAGFDKAILKTIYYDYSKIYKVK
;
A
#
# COMPACT_ATOMS: atom_id res chain seq x y z
N MET A 1 -9.27 -89.25 25.64
CA MET A 1 -7.83 -89.37 25.97
C MET A 1 -7.43 -88.26 26.95
N TYR A 2 -6.15 -88.01 27.24
CA TYR A 2 -5.71 -87.46 28.53
C TYR A 2 -5.37 -85.94 28.56
N LYS A 3 -5.83 -85.26 29.63
CA LYS A 3 -5.21 -84.14 30.41
C LYS A 3 -4.57 -82.89 29.73
N LYS A 4 -5.17 -81.74 30.12
CA LYS A 4 -4.58 -80.54 30.79
C LYS A 4 -3.77 -79.45 30.04
N ASN A 5 -4.41 -78.27 29.95
CA ASN A 5 -4.19 -77.07 30.81
C ASN A 5 -2.81 -76.34 30.83
N LYS A 6 -2.78 -75.06 30.40
CA LYS A 6 -2.63 -73.86 31.29
C LYS A 6 -2.51 -72.49 30.56
N ASN A 7 -3.37 -71.54 30.96
CA ASN A 7 -3.07 -70.14 31.37
C ASN A 7 -2.55 -69.08 30.35
N ARG A 8 -2.89 -67.77 30.44
CA ARG A 8 -3.74 -67.00 31.40
C ARG A 8 -4.10 -65.59 30.88
N VAL A 9 -5.25 -65.04 31.34
CA VAL A 9 -5.54 -63.59 31.65
C VAL A 9 -5.51 -62.60 30.45
N LEU A 10 -6.59 -61.94 29.98
CA LEU A 10 -7.73 -61.20 30.61
C LEU A 10 -7.26 -59.87 31.29
N MET A 11 -7.98 -58.77 31.51
CA MET A 11 -9.39 -58.28 31.41
C MET A 11 -9.28 -56.75 31.06
N ILE A 12 -10.26 -55.84 30.87
CA ILE A 12 -11.69 -55.65 31.20
C ILE A 12 -12.38 -54.90 30.03
N LEU A 13 -13.72 -54.97 29.93
CA LEU A 13 -14.56 -54.21 28.99
C LEU A 13 -15.91 -53.86 29.67
N VAL A 14 -16.39 -52.60 29.55
CA VAL A 14 -17.75 -52.13 29.91
C VAL A 14 -18.10 -51.00 28.92
N LEU A 15 -19.13 -51.02 28.05
CA LEU A 15 -20.61 -50.94 28.25
C LEU A 15 -21.08 -49.58 28.84
N THR A 16 -22.22 -48.97 28.47
CA THR A 16 -23.47 -49.48 27.84
C THR A 16 -24.28 -48.38 27.09
N LEU A 17 -24.95 -48.76 25.97
CA LEU A 17 -26.29 -48.38 25.41
C LEU A 17 -26.82 -46.90 25.44
N LEU A 18 -27.36 -46.29 24.34
CA LEU A 18 -28.65 -46.51 23.59
C LEU A 18 -29.91 -46.02 24.37
N VAL A 19 -31.02 -45.46 23.81
CA VAL A 19 -31.76 -45.67 22.52
C VAL A 19 -32.60 -44.41 22.09
N SER A 20 -32.72 -44.11 20.76
CA SER A 20 -33.76 -43.39 19.95
C SER A 20 -34.56 -42.14 20.47
N SER A 21 -35.45 -41.43 19.74
CA SER A 21 -36.08 -41.59 18.40
C SER A 21 -36.55 -40.25 17.78
N LEU A 22 -36.94 -40.24 16.49
CA LEU A 22 -37.42 -39.07 15.74
C LEU A 22 -38.90 -38.71 16.01
N THR A 23 -39.29 -37.44 15.81
CA THR A 23 -40.29 -37.01 14.78
C THR A 23 -40.39 -35.48 14.71
N ALA A 24 -41.07 -34.93 13.69
CA ALA A 24 -41.17 -33.50 13.40
C ALA A 24 -42.63 -33.01 13.29
N CYS A 25 -42.88 -31.73 13.59
CA CYS A 25 -43.95 -30.91 13.00
C CYS A 25 -43.73 -29.41 13.31
N SER A 26 -44.59 -28.53 12.80
CA SER A 26 -44.29 -27.12 12.55
C SER A 26 -45.15 -26.08 13.32
N THR A 27 -44.80 -24.81 13.08
CA THR A 27 -45.64 -23.58 13.11
C THR A 27 -45.89 -22.79 14.41
N ASN A 28 -45.71 -21.46 14.24
CA ASN A 28 -46.35 -20.31 14.90
C ASN A 28 -45.81 -19.74 16.23
N LYS A 29 -44.91 -18.75 16.06
CA LYS A 29 -45.01 -17.36 16.57
C LYS A 29 -45.50 -17.07 18.00
N THR A 30 -44.63 -16.38 18.74
CA THR A 30 -44.92 -15.01 19.25
C THR A 30 -43.65 -14.16 19.15
N ASP A 31 -43.81 -12.86 18.91
CA ASP A 31 -42.71 -11.96 18.56
C ASP A 31 -42.00 -11.32 19.79
N ALA A 32 -40.70 -11.09 19.67
CA ALA A 32 -39.93 -10.15 20.50
C ALA A 32 -38.95 -9.40 19.58
N ASN A 33 -38.89 -8.07 19.69
CA ASN A 33 -38.36 -7.20 18.64
C ASN A 33 -37.19 -6.33 19.13
N SER A 34 -36.03 -6.44 18.51
CA SER A 34 -34.92 -5.49 18.64
C SER A 34 -34.20 -5.29 17.30
N ASN A 35 -34.31 -4.09 16.73
CA ASN A 35 -33.59 -3.72 15.52
C ASN A 35 -32.14 -3.35 15.85
N SER A 36 -31.17 -4.08 15.30
CA SER A 36 -29.87 -3.49 14.92
C SER A 36 -29.97 -3.02 13.46
N LYS A 37 -29.59 -1.77 13.19
CA LYS A 37 -29.49 -1.27 11.81
C LYS A 37 -28.22 -1.82 11.17
N GLY A 38 -28.32 -2.36 9.97
CA GLY A 38 -27.16 -2.90 9.24
C GLY A 38 -26.18 -1.81 8.80
N SER A 39 -24.90 -2.17 8.72
CA SER A 39 -23.90 -1.42 7.95
C SER A 39 -24.33 -1.36 6.49
N ASN A 40 -24.14 -0.20 5.85
CA ASN A 40 -24.22 -0.09 4.39
C ASN A 40 -22.87 -0.49 3.79
N ASP A 41 -22.62 -1.80 3.72
CA ASP A 41 -21.53 -2.33 2.89
C ASP A 41 -21.86 -2.01 1.42
N LYS A 42 -21.34 -0.88 0.92
CA LYS A 42 -21.36 -0.51 -0.51
C LYS A 42 -20.52 -1.53 -1.27
N LYS A 43 -21.16 -2.66 -1.59
CA LYS A 43 -20.65 -3.76 -2.40
C LYS A 43 -19.98 -3.21 -3.66
N VAL A 44 -18.67 -3.42 -3.78
CA VAL A 44 -17.90 -3.08 -4.99
C VAL A 44 -18.62 -3.69 -6.18
N THR A 45 -19.08 -2.85 -7.10
CA THR A 45 -19.82 -3.28 -8.29
C THR A 45 -18.83 -3.76 -9.34
N SER A 46 -18.33 -4.98 -9.16
CA SER A 46 -17.65 -5.75 -10.21
C SER A 46 -18.58 -5.86 -11.41
N ALA A 47 -18.34 -5.03 -12.43
CA ALA A 47 -19.16 -4.96 -13.62
C ALA A 47 -18.91 -6.19 -14.50
N VAL A 48 -19.89 -7.10 -14.50
CA VAL A 48 -20.01 -8.27 -15.38
C VAL A 48 -18.84 -9.26 -15.25
N ALA A 49 -19.06 -10.33 -14.48
CA ALA A 49 -18.31 -11.57 -14.66
C ALA A 49 -18.76 -12.25 -15.96
N ASP A 50 -18.30 -11.73 -17.09
CA ASP A 50 -18.67 -12.25 -18.40
C ASP A 50 -18.00 -13.61 -18.62
N ASN A 51 -18.72 -14.54 -19.23
CA ASN A 51 -18.44 -15.97 -19.10
C ASN A 51 -17.40 -16.46 -20.14
N THR A 52 -16.29 -15.72 -20.25
CA THR A 52 -15.32 -15.79 -21.34
C THR A 52 -14.04 -16.49 -20.89
N GLU A 53 -13.73 -17.62 -21.54
CA GLU A 53 -12.51 -18.40 -21.24
C GLU A 53 -11.23 -17.61 -21.56
N PRO A 54 -10.21 -17.63 -20.68
CA PRO A 54 -8.91 -17.02 -20.97
C PRO A 54 -8.26 -17.60 -22.22
N GLN A 55 -7.96 -16.74 -23.20
CA GLN A 55 -7.25 -17.14 -24.42
C GLN A 55 -5.74 -16.94 -24.28
N TYR A 56 -4.96 -17.96 -24.63
CA TYR A 56 -3.52 -17.84 -24.83
C TYR A 56 -3.18 -17.15 -26.17
N GLY A 57 -2.17 -16.30 -26.12
CA GLY A 57 -1.63 -15.55 -27.24
C GLY A 57 -2.25 -14.16 -27.42
N GLY A 58 -1.64 -13.38 -28.31
CA GLY A 58 -2.00 -11.98 -28.55
C GLY A 58 -1.19 -10.99 -27.73
N ASN A 59 -1.31 -9.70 -28.06
CA ASN A 59 -0.43 -8.65 -27.55
C ASN A 59 -1.26 -7.49 -26.98
N ILE A 60 -0.81 -6.87 -25.89
CA ILE A 60 -1.44 -5.68 -25.32
C ILE A 60 -0.50 -4.47 -25.38
N THR A 61 -1.05 -3.29 -25.60
CA THR A 61 -0.35 -2.01 -25.56
C THR A 61 -0.90 -1.17 -24.41
N LEU A 62 -0.06 -0.88 -23.43
CA LEU A 62 -0.36 -0.03 -22.27
C LEU A 62 0.33 1.32 -22.49
N ALA A 63 -0.23 2.43 -21.99
CA ALA A 63 0.40 3.75 -22.14
C ALA A 63 1.00 4.30 -20.85
N GLU A 64 2.24 4.76 -21.00
CA GLU A 64 3.09 5.36 -19.97
C GLU A 64 3.30 6.85 -20.21
N SER A 65 3.34 7.67 -19.15
CA SER A 65 3.47 9.13 -19.28
C SER A 65 4.91 9.62 -19.45
N ALA A 66 5.90 8.78 -19.13
CA ALA A 66 7.33 9.10 -19.16
C ALA A 66 8.16 7.95 -19.75
N ASP A 67 9.47 8.18 -19.89
CA ASP A 67 10.43 7.10 -20.16
C ASP A 67 10.91 6.55 -18.81
N PRO A 68 11.13 5.23 -18.65
CA PRO A 68 11.62 4.66 -17.39
C PRO A 68 13.04 5.15 -17.07
N GLN A 69 13.28 5.51 -15.80
CA GLN A 69 14.60 5.95 -15.32
C GLN A 69 15.54 4.77 -15.03
N ASN A 70 15.01 3.67 -14.51
CA ASN A 70 15.76 2.43 -14.25
C ASN A 70 14.79 1.25 -14.19
N ILE A 71 15.22 0.03 -14.57
CA ILE A 71 14.40 -1.19 -14.47
C ILE A 71 15.01 -2.20 -13.47
N ASN A 72 16.20 -1.93 -12.95
CA ASN A 72 16.74 -2.68 -11.81
C ASN A 72 15.95 -2.31 -10.55
N PRO A 73 15.27 -3.26 -9.89
CA PRO A 73 14.27 -2.92 -8.88
C PRO A 73 14.84 -2.18 -7.67
N LEU A 74 16.12 -2.43 -7.30
CA LEU A 74 16.78 -1.72 -6.20
C LEU A 74 17.01 -0.22 -6.45
N TYR A 75 16.58 0.31 -7.60
CA TYR A 75 16.78 1.70 -8.01
C TYR A 75 15.53 2.35 -8.62
N VAL A 76 14.38 1.68 -8.56
CA VAL A 76 13.10 2.22 -9.04
C VAL A 76 12.52 3.21 -8.03
N VAL A 77 12.16 4.40 -8.52
CA VAL A 77 11.63 5.53 -7.73
C VAL A 77 10.55 6.34 -8.47
N ASP A 78 10.07 5.85 -9.61
CA ASP A 78 8.95 6.44 -10.37
C ASP A 78 7.96 5.37 -10.85
N GLN A 79 6.75 5.81 -11.22
CA GLN A 79 5.63 4.93 -11.57
C GLN A 79 5.91 4.11 -12.83
N THR A 80 6.30 4.73 -13.95
CA THR A 80 6.52 4.00 -15.22
C THR A 80 7.62 2.94 -15.09
N SER A 81 8.68 3.23 -14.34
CA SER A 81 9.74 2.29 -14.03
C SER A 81 9.20 1.10 -13.21
N PHE A 82 8.29 1.35 -12.25
CA PHE A 82 7.65 0.35 -11.41
C PHE A 82 6.63 -0.51 -12.17
N ASP A 83 5.80 0.09 -13.03
CA ASP A 83 4.84 -0.61 -13.89
C ASP A 83 5.59 -1.57 -14.84
N ILE A 84 6.66 -1.11 -15.49
CA ILE A 84 7.51 -1.95 -16.35
C ILE A 84 8.28 -3.01 -15.55
N GLN A 85 8.83 -2.65 -14.37
CA GLN A 85 9.57 -3.58 -13.49
C GLN A 85 8.73 -4.81 -13.15
N GLN A 86 7.45 -4.64 -12.84
CA GLN A 86 6.59 -5.73 -12.34
C GLN A 86 6.23 -6.78 -13.40
N ALA A 87 6.33 -6.46 -14.68
CA ALA A 87 6.30 -7.47 -15.74
C ALA A 87 7.55 -8.37 -15.73
N ILE A 88 8.68 -7.86 -15.23
CA ILE A 88 10.04 -8.41 -15.38
C ILE A 88 10.58 -9.04 -14.09
N TYR A 89 10.23 -8.51 -12.93
CA TYR A 89 10.66 -8.98 -11.61
C TYR A 89 9.44 -9.20 -10.71
N VAL A 90 9.46 -10.27 -9.91
CA VAL A 90 8.49 -10.51 -8.82
C VAL A 90 9.11 -10.26 -7.44
N PRO A 91 8.31 -9.81 -6.45
CA PRO A 91 8.81 -9.55 -5.09
C PRO A 91 9.15 -10.86 -4.37
N PHE A 92 9.75 -10.76 -3.18
CA PHE A 92 9.87 -11.93 -2.30
C PHE A 92 8.49 -12.46 -1.88
N PHE A 93 7.60 -11.54 -1.48
CA PHE A 93 6.21 -11.75 -1.10
C PHE A 93 5.50 -10.39 -1.13
N GLU A 94 4.18 -10.39 -1.15
CA GLU A 94 3.36 -9.18 -0.98
C GLU A 94 2.72 -9.18 0.41
N ILE A 95 2.25 -8.02 0.86
CA ILE A 95 1.33 -7.91 1.99
C ILE A 95 -0.01 -7.47 1.39
N ILE A 96 -1.09 -8.21 1.69
CA ILE A 96 -2.44 -7.91 1.19
C ILE A 96 -3.45 -7.98 2.35
N LYS A 97 -4.13 -6.87 2.61
CA LYS A 97 -4.92 -6.64 3.84
C LYS A 97 -4.13 -6.87 5.14
N GLY A 98 -2.82 -6.66 5.09
CA GLY A 98 -1.90 -6.85 6.19
C GLY A 98 -1.36 -8.27 6.40
N ASP A 99 -1.96 -9.28 5.76
CA ASP A 99 -1.46 -10.67 5.79
C ASP A 99 -0.36 -10.88 4.71
N ILE A 100 0.62 -11.73 5.01
CA ILE A 100 1.64 -12.13 4.02
C ILE A 100 0.98 -12.95 2.90
N TYR A 101 1.04 -12.43 1.68
CA TYR A 101 0.61 -13.08 0.46
C TYR A 101 1.80 -13.56 -0.37
N TYR A 102 1.99 -14.88 -0.43
CA TYR A 102 3.08 -15.50 -1.18
C TYR A 102 2.83 -15.64 -2.70
N GLY A 103 1.67 -15.21 -3.22
CA GLY A 103 1.07 -15.64 -4.50
C GLY A 103 2.04 -15.82 -5.67
N ASN A 104 2.33 -14.74 -6.38
CA ASN A 104 3.27 -14.69 -7.50
C ASN A 104 4.73 -14.40 -7.07
N GLY A 105 4.97 -14.22 -5.77
CA GLY A 105 6.29 -13.91 -5.19
C GLY A 105 7.25 -15.12 -5.13
N LEU A 106 8.51 -14.89 -4.81
CA LEU A 106 9.56 -15.91 -4.82
C LEU A 106 9.53 -16.89 -3.62
N LEU A 107 8.99 -16.47 -2.47
CA LEU A 107 9.06 -17.27 -1.24
C LEU A 107 7.88 -18.24 -1.08
N GLU A 108 8.17 -19.43 -0.55
CA GLU A 108 7.19 -20.41 -0.07
C GLU A 108 6.72 -20.06 1.36
N SER A 109 7.64 -19.55 2.19
CA SER A 109 7.35 -19.16 3.57
C SER A 109 8.40 -18.19 4.13
N ILE A 110 7.97 -17.27 5.00
CA ILE A 110 8.81 -16.62 5.99
C ILE A 110 8.41 -17.09 7.39
N THR A 111 9.40 -17.47 8.20
CA THR A 111 9.21 -17.87 9.60
C THR A 111 10.05 -16.98 10.51
N PRO A 112 9.45 -16.08 11.32
CA PRO A 112 10.16 -15.36 12.37
C PRO A 112 10.53 -16.28 13.53
N ASN A 113 11.61 -15.96 14.25
CA ASN A 113 11.85 -16.51 15.59
C ASN A 113 10.94 -15.82 16.65
N GLN A 114 10.92 -16.35 17.88
CA GLN A 114 9.96 -15.92 18.92
C GLN A 114 10.05 -14.42 19.26
N ASP A 115 11.26 -13.86 19.20
CA ASP A 115 11.56 -12.47 19.57
C ASP A 115 11.62 -11.53 18.35
N SER A 116 11.24 -11.99 17.15
CA SER A 116 11.35 -11.24 15.87
C SER A 116 12.72 -10.58 15.64
N THR A 117 13.78 -11.32 15.96
CA THR A 117 15.19 -10.96 15.71
C THR A 117 15.81 -11.73 14.55
N GLU A 118 15.23 -12.85 14.14
CA GLU A 118 15.65 -13.63 12.97
C GLU A 118 14.44 -14.04 12.14
N PHE A 119 14.61 -14.05 10.82
CA PHE A 119 13.58 -14.38 9.83
C PHE A 119 14.14 -15.40 8.84
N THR A 120 13.59 -16.62 8.85
CA THR A 120 13.94 -17.68 7.89
C THR A 120 13.12 -17.49 6.62
N LEU A 121 13.78 -17.17 5.51
CA LEU A 121 13.20 -17.05 4.17
C LEU A 121 13.41 -18.38 3.43
N LYS A 122 12.33 -18.99 2.96
CA LYS A 122 12.37 -20.21 2.13
C LYS A 122 11.85 -19.92 0.73
N LEU A 123 12.65 -20.18 -0.30
CA LEU A 123 12.29 -20.04 -1.71
C LEU A 123 11.36 -21.17 -2.19
N LYS A 124 10.52 -20.87 -3.18
CA LYS A 124 9.79 -21.88 -3.96
C LYS A 124 10.77 -22.75 -4.75
N GLN A 125 10.33 -23.97 -5.07
CA GLN A 125 11.09 -24.93 -5.87
C GLN A 125 11.14 -24.53 -7.37
N ASN A 126 12.23 -24.88 -8.06
CA ASN A 126 12.40 -24.75 -9.51
C ASN A 126 12.29 -23.32 -10.10
N LEU A 127 12.49 -22.28 -9.27
CA LEU A 127 12.54 -20.90 -9.72
C LEU A 127 13.68 -20.66 -10.72
N LYS A 128 13.44 -19.80 -11.72
CA LYS A 128 14.43 -19.45 -12.76
C LYS A 128 14.42 -17.97 -13.10
N TRP A 129 15.61 -17.45 -13.37
CA TRP A 129 15.84 -16.20 -14.07
C TRP A 129 15.48 -16.34 -15.57
N HIS A 130 15.27 -15.24 -16.30
CA HIS A 130 14.85 -15.24 -17.71
C HIS A 130 15.83 -15.89 -18.69
N ASP A 131 17.11 -16.02 -18.32
CA ASP A 131 18.14 -16.76 -19.05
C ASP A 131 18.12 -18.28 -18.77
N ASN A 132 17.29 -18.71 -17.81
CA ASN A 132 17.09 -20.07 -17.27
C ASN A 132 18.09 -20.52 -16.19
N GLU A 133 18.96 -19.65 -15.69
CA GLU A 133 19.72 -19.93 -14.46
C GLU A 133 18.77 -20.03 -13.25
N PRO A 134 19.06 -20.88 -12.24
CA PRO A 134 18.20 -21.06 -11.09
C PRO A 134 18.23 -19.84 -10.15
N ILE A 135 17.09 -19.50 -9.54
CA ILE A 135 17.05 -18.52 -8.44
C ILE A 135 17.31 -19.27 -7.13
N THR A 136 18.24 -18.77 -6.32
CA THR A 136 18.73 -19.46 -5.12
C THR A 136 18.90 -18.50 -3.93
N ALA A 137 19.17 -19.06 -2.75
CA ALA A 137 19.50 -18.29 -1.56
C ALA A 137 20.77 -17.41 -1.72
N ASP A 138 21.66 -17.73 -2.67
CA ASP A 138 22.78 -16.85 -3.04
C ASP A 138 22.31 -15.51 -3.61
N ASP A 139 21.20 -15.49 -4.36
CA ASP A 139 20.60 -14.25 -4.89
C ASP A 139 19.95 -13.42 -3.77
N ILE A 140 19.34 -14.07 -2.76
CA ILE A 140 18.85 -13.39 -1.55
C ILE A 140 20.02 -12.73 -0.80
N VAL A 141 21.08 -13.50 -0.53
CA VAL A 141 22.29 -13.02 0.14
C VAL A 141 22.92 -11.87 -0.63
N PHE A 142 23.01 -11.96 -1.96
CA PHE A 142 23.54 -10.90 -2.80
C PHE A 142 22.65 -9.63 -2.80
N THR A 143 21.33 -9.80 -2.91
CA THR A 143 20.35 -8.70 -2.89
C THR A 143 20.41 -7.92 -1.57
N ILE A 144 20.36 -8.61 -0.43
CA ILE A 144 20.38 -7.97 0.89
C ILE A 144 21.75 -7.33 1.19
N ASN A 145 22.86 -7.95 0.79
CA ASN A 145 24.18 -7.31 0.91
C ASN A 145 24.31 -6.06 0.01
N THR A 146 23.71 -6.07 -1.18
CA THR A 146 23.64 -4.90 -2.08
C THR A 146 22.82 -3.76 -1.47
N LEU A 147 21.67 -4.09 -0.87
CA LEU A 147 20.82 -3.15 -0.15
C LEU A 147 21.57 -2.42 0.98
N VAL A 148 22.39 -3.14 1.77
CA VAL A 148 23.07 -2.54 2.93
C VAL A 148 24.40 -1.85 2.62
N ASP A 149 25.04 -2.12 1.46
CA ASP A 149 26.28 -1.42 1.08
C ASP A 149 26.00 0.06 0.72
N LYS A 150 26.49 0.96 1.56
CA LYS A 150 26.38 2.42 1.38
C LYS A 150 27.03 2.92 0.09
N LYS A 151 27.92 2.13 -0.55
CA LYS A 151 28.53 2.48 -1.85
C LYS A 151 27.60 2.28 -3.05
N GLN A 152 26.59 1.44 -2.92
CA GLN A 152 25.64 1.15 -4.00
C GLN A 152 24.55 2.24 -4.13
N ASN A 153 24.32 3.03 -3.07
CA ASN A 153 23.37 4.16 -3.05
C ASN A 153 21.91 3.76 -3.37
N VAL A 154 21.47 2.59 -2.93
CA VAL A 154 20.07 2.15 -3.04
C VAL A 154 19.15 3.19 -2.38
N PRO A 155 18.16 3.78 -3.10
CA PRO A 155 17.41 4.95 -2.60
C PRO A 155 16.68 4.70 -1.27
N TYR A 156 16.17 3.48 -1.08
CA TYR A 156 15.44 3.02 0.09
C TYR A 156 16.27 2.10 1.01
N GLN A 157 17.60 2.29 1.02
CA GLN A 157 18.56 1.55 1.86
C GLN A 157 18.15 1.43 3.34
N SER A 158 17.35 2.36 3.87
CA SER A 158 16.76 2.30 5.20
C SER A 158 16.03 0.98 5.52
N TYR A 159 15.40 0.29 4.55
CA TYR A 159 14.77 -1.01 4.80
C TYR A 159 15.76 -2.12 5.18
N GLY A 160 17.05 -1.94 4.89
CA GLY A 160 18.14 -2.81 5.31
C GLY A 160 18.76 -2.45 6.68
N TYR A 161 18.19 -1.50 7.43
CA TYR A 161 18.76 -0.97 8.67
C TYR A 161 17.72 -0.85 9.80
N ILE A 162 18.05 -1.38 10.98
CA ILE A 162 17.27 -1.19 12.22
C ILE A 162 18.18 -0.48 13.24
N ASP A 163 17.69 0.54 13.93
CA ASP A 163 18.45 1.39 14.87
C ASP A 163 19.78 1.93 14.30
N GLY A 164 19.81 2.22 13.00
CA GLY A 164 21.00 2.69 12.28
C GLY A 164 22.09 1.64 12.04
N LYS A 165 21.85 0.38 12.41
CA LYS A 165 22.73 -0.78 12.14
C LYS A 165 22.17 -1.60 10.98
N ALA A 166 23.04 -2.10 10.11
CA ALA A 166 22.63 -2.96 9.00
C ALA A 166 22.12 -4.32 9.52
N ILE A 167 21.12 -4.88 8.83
CA ILE A 167 20.74 -6.29 8.97
C ILE A 167 21.85 -7.20 8.41
N GLN A 168 21.85 -8.47 8.81
CA GLN A 168 22.74 -9.50 8.28
C GLN A 168 21.92 -10.58 7.57
N VAL A 169 22.57 -11.32 6.66
CA VAL A 169 21.94 -12.40 5.91
C VAL A 169 22.92 -13.57 5.77
N GLU A 170 22.43 -14.79 6.01
CA GLU A 170 23.21 -16.03 5.92
C GLU A 170 22.49 -17.05 5.04
N LYS A 171 23.25 -17.74 4.17
CA LYS A 171 22.75 -18.90 3.42
C LYS A 171 22.77 -20.13 4.33
N VAL A 172 21.66 -20.85 4.40
CA VAL A 172 21.55 -22.14 5.10
C VAL A 172 21.68 -23.30 4.11
N ASP A 173 20.96 -23.23 3.00
CA ASP A 173 21.02 -24.16 1.87
C ASP A 173 20.68 -23.41 0.56
N ASP A 174 20.55 -24.09 -0.58
CA ASP A 174 20.30 -23.44 -1.88
C ASP A 174 18.93 -22.72 -1.98
N LEU A 175 17.98 -23.02 -1.10
CA LEU A 175 16.63 -22.44 -1.09
C LEU A 175 16.29 -21.72 0.23
N THR A 176 17.12 -21.86 1.26
CA THR A 176 16.89 -21.27 2.59
C THR A 176 17.95 -20.23 2.94
N ALA A 177 17.50 -19.01 3.27
CA ALA A 177 18.33 -17.94 3.84
C ALA A 177 17.75 -17.47 5.19
N VAL A 178 18.59 -16.99 6.10
CA VAL A 178 18.16 -16.38 7.36
C VAL A 178 18.63 -14.93 7.39
N ILE A 179 17.69 -14.01 7.56
CA ILE A 179 17.97 -12.61 7.87
C ILE A 179 18.03 -12.46 9.39
N LYS A 180 19.05 -11.76 9.89
CA LYS A 180 19.24 -11.45 11.32
C LYS A 180 19.21 -9.95 11.54
N LEU A 181 18.40 -9.52 12.50
CA LEU A 181 18.23 -8.13 12.88
C LEU A 181 19.12 -7.78 14.08
N PRO A 182 19.59 -6.52 14.18
CA PRO A 182 20.42 -6.07 15.30
C PRO A 182 19.63 -5.83 16.61
N THR A 183 18.29 -5.81 16.52
CA THR A 183 17.28 -5.60 17.56
C THR A 183 15.95 -6.19 17.06
N ALA A 184 14.99 -6.44 17.96
CA ALA A 184 13.70 -7.01 17.60
C ALA A 184 12.88 -6.06 16.71
N SER A 185 12.30 -6.55 15.61
CA SER A 185 11.34 -5.80 14.80
C SER A 185 10.47 -6.76 14.00
N ALA A 186 9.19 -6.88 14.39
CA ALA A 186 8.16 -7.52 13.58
C ALA A 186 7.81 -6.67 12.34
N GLY A 187 7.87 -5.33 12.48
CA GLY A 187 7.61 -4.38 11.39
C GLY A 187 8.61 -4.44 10.22
N PHE A 188 9.77 -5.07 10.41
CA PHE A 188 10.76 -5.33 9.36
C PHE A 188 10.16 -5.98 8.09
N LEU A 189 9.14 -6.83 8.25
CA LEU A 189 8.43 -7.47 7.14
C LEU A 189 7.81 -6.45 6.15
N GLY A 190 7.40 -5.27 6.62
CA GLY A 190 6.91 -4.19 5.76
C GLY A 190 7.98 -3.65 4.83
N GLY A 191 9.21 -3.44 5.33
CA GLY A 191 10.34 -3.07 4.49
C GLY A 191 10.79 -4.20 3.57
N LEU A 192 10.68 -5.46 4.02
CA LEU A 192 11.10 -6.64 3.25
C LEU A 192 10.16 -6.95 2.06
N SER A 193 8.86 -6.68 2.17
CA SER A 193 7.91 -6.87 1.05
C SER A 193 8.19 -5.92 -0.12
N GLN A 194 8.80 -4.76 0.15
CA GLN A 194 9.21 -3.80 -0.88
C GLN A 194 10.49 -4.22 -1.63
N ILE A 195 11.15 -5.31 -1.22
CA ILE A 195 12.41 -5.77 -1.81
C ILE A 195 12.15 -6.89 -2.81
N TYR A 196 12.67 -6.68 -4.02
CA TYR A 196 12.72 -7.66 -5.10
C TYR A 196 14.13 -8.25 -5.17
N CYS A 197 14.23 -9.54 -5.48
CA CYS A 197 15.51 -10.21 -5.68
C CYS A 197 16.17 -9.78 -7.00
N ILE A 198 17.50 -9.64 -7.02
CA ILE A 198 18.28 -9.39 -8.23
C ILE A 198 19.30 -10.52 -8.50
N PRO A 199 19.54 -10.88 -9.78
CA PRO A 199 20.41 -11.99 -10.14
C PRO A 199 21.88 -11.74 -9.78
N LYS A 200 22.44 -12.56 -8.89
CA LYS A 200 23.84 -12.49 -8.46
C LYS A 200 24.79 -12.64 -9.65
N HIS A 201 24.53 -13.60 -10.55
CA HIS A 201 25.41 -13.91 -11.69
C HIS A 201 25.50 -12.80 -12.74
N ILE A 202 24.58 -11.83 -12.73
CA ILE A 202 24.59 -10.65 -13.60
C ILE A 202 25.32 -9.47 -12.95
N TYR A 203 25.17 -9.28 -11.64
CA TYR A 203 25.60 -8.05 -10.95
C TYR A 203 26.78 -8.23 -9.97
N GLU A 204 27.27 -9.45 -9.74
CA GLU A 204 28.45 -9.69 -8.90
C GLU A 204 29.69 -8.95 -9.46
N GLY A 205 30.38 -8.19 -8.59
CA GLY A 205 31.52 -7.35 -8.97
C GLY A 205 31.17 -5.99 -9.58
N VAL A 206 29.89 -5.69 -9.85
CA VAL A 206 29.46 -4.38 -10.37
C VAL A 206 29.56 -3.30 -9.27
N LYS A 207 30.37 -2.27 -9.53
CA LYS A 207 30.74 -1.22 -8.56
C LYS A 207 29.61 -0.25 -8.20
N ASP A 208 28.71 0.02 -9.15
CA ASP A 208 27.63 1.01 -9.06
C ASP A 208 26.45 0.45 -9.88
N ILE A 209 25.67 -0.45 -9.25
CA ILE A 209 24.64 -1.21 -9.96
C ILE A 209 23.57 -0.27 -10.52
N GLY A 210 23.22 0.80 -9.80
CA GLY A 210 22.23 1.79 -10.24
C GLY A 210 22.57 2.49 -11.55
N LYS A 211 23.86 2.57 -11.93
CA LYS A 211 24.33 3.19 -13.19
C LYS A 211 24.88 2.19 -14.20
N SER A 212 24.63 0.89 -14.01
CA SER A 212 25.13 -0.17 -14.89
C SER A 212 24.34 -0.27 -16.18
N ASP A 213 25.02 -0.35 -17.33
CA ASP A 213 24.40 -0.59 -18.64
C ASP A 213 23.63 -1.91 -18.73
N LEU A 214 23.88 -2.85 -17.79
CA LEU A 214 23.13 -4.10 -17.64
C LEU A 214 21.64 -3.83 -17.39
N ASN A 215 21.29 -2.72 -16.72
CA ASN A 215 19.92 -2.33 -16.44
C ASN A 215 19.11 -2.03 -17.72
N ASN A 216 19.78 -1.77 -18.86
CA ASN A 216 19.14 -1.57 -20.17
C ASN A 216 18.69 -2.88 -20.84
N LYS A 217 19.08 -4.04 -20.30
CA LYS A 217 18.69 -5.38 -20.78
C LYS A 217 18.42 -6.30 -19.58
N PRO A 218 17.41 -5.98 -18.76
CA PRO A 218 17.20 -6.63 -17.47
C PRO A 218 16.87 -8.12 -17.63
N ILE A 219 17.60 -8.95 -16.89
CA ILE A 219 17.25 -10.35 -16.61
C ILE A 219 16.52 -10.37 -15.27
N GLY A 220 15.30 -10.90 -15.26
CA GLY A 220 14.45 -10.94 -14.07
C GLY A 220 13.77 -12.28 -13.86
N SER A 221 12.81 -12.28 -12.94
CA SER A 221 12.13 -13.47 -12.38
C SER A 221 10.62 -13.52 -12.70
N GLY A 222 10.09 -12.47 -13.31
CA GLY A 222 8.66 -12.26 -13.56
C GLY A 222 8.13 -12.88 -14.85
N PRO A 223 6.84 -12.69 -15.15
CA PRO A 223 6.14 -13.36 -16.24
C PRO A 223 6.58 -12.98 -17.66
N PHE A 224 7.18 -11.80 -17.86
CA PHE A 224 7.66 -11.34 -19.16
C PHE A 224 9.13 -10.93 -19.09
N LYS A 225 9.90 -11.30 -20.10
CA LYS A 225 11.32 -10.98 -20.25
C LYS A 225 11.52 -9.80 -21.19
N PHE A 226 12.61 -9.07 -21.01
CA PHE A 226 13.00 -7.97 -21.89
C PHE A 226 13.07 -8.40 -23.37
N LYS A 227 12.50 -7.57 -24.26
CA LYS A 227 12.59 -7.76 -25.72
C LYS A 227 13.30 -6.58 -26.39
N GLU A 228 12.83 -5.36 -26.15
CA GLU A 228 13.35 -4.15 -26.80
C GLU A 228 12.98 -2.90 -25.98
N TYR A 229 13.83 -1.86 -26.02
CA TYR A 229 13.49 -0.52 -25.56
C TYR A 229 13.85 0.49 -26.64
N LYS A 230 12.88 1.35 -26.99
CA LYS A 230 13.01 2.50 -27.88
C LYS A 230 12.70 3.78 -27.09
N PRO A 231 13.72 4.55 -26.68
CA PRO A 231 13.53 5.80 -25.94
C PRO A 231 12.59 6.77 -26.66
N GLY A 232 11.68 7.38 -25.90
CA GLY A 232 10.62 8.27 -26.36
C GLY A 232 9.48 7.58 -27.12
N GLN A 233 9.45 6.24 -27.19
CA GLN A 233 8.49 5.49 -28.02
C GLN A 233 7.85 4.30 -27.28
N SER A 234 8.66 3.32 -26.85
CA SER A 234 8.13 2.09 -26.24
C SER A 234 9.16 1.25 -25.50
N PHE A 235 8.76 0.65 -24.37
CA PHE A 235 9.42 -0.52 -23.79
C PHE A 235 8.61 -1.78 -24.10
N VAL A 236 9.25 -2.87 -24.53
CA VAL A 236 8.59 -4.10 -24.97
C VAL A 236 9.13 -5.30 -24.22
N VAL A 237 8.22 -6.13 -23.71
CA VAL A 237 8.51 -7.40 -23.06
C VAL A 237 7.74 -8.55 -23.74
N GLU A 238 8.31 -9.74 -23.73
CA GLU A 238 7.70 -10.96 -24.28
C GLU A 238 7.60 -12.07 -23.25
N ARG A 239 6.65 -12.99 -23.39
CA ARG A 239 6.34 -14.00 -22.38
C ARG A 239 7.55 -14.88 -22.03
N PHE A 240 7.74 -15.12 -20.73
CA PHE A 240 8.62 -16.15 -20.21
C PHE A 240 7.83 -17.46 -20.03
N ASP A 241 7.95 -18.38 -20.99
CA ASP A 241 7.21 -19.66 -20.98
C ASP A 241 7.54 -20.58 -19.79
N ASN A 242 8.67 -20.35 -19.10
CA ASN A 242 9.12 -21.08 -17.91
C ASN A 242 8.75 -20.36 -16.59
N TYR A 243 7.87 -19.36 -16.61
CA TYR A 243 7.42 -18.67 -15.39
C TYR A 243 6.69 -19.63 -14.43
N PHE A 244 7.01 -19.53 -13.14
CA PHE A 244 6.69 -20.57 -12.16
C PHE A 244 5.23 -20.55 -11.67
N ASP A 245 4.55 -19.41 -11.68
CA ASP A 245 3.12 -19.30 -11.34
C ASP A 245 2.19 -19.55 -12.54
N GLY A 246 2.67 -20.39 -13.48
CA GLY A 246 1.97 -20.76 -14.71
C GLY A 246 2.30 -19.87 -15.90
N LYS A 247 2.19 -20.43 -17.11
CA LYS A 247 2.45 -19.72 -18.37
C LYS A 247 1.49 -18.51 -18.50
N PRO A 248 1.99 -17.28 -18.70
CA PRO A 248 1.14 -16.12 -18.98
C PRO A 248 0.30 -16.28 -20.24
N TYR A 249 -0.85 -15.61 -20.30
CA TYR A 249 -1.73 -15.72 -21.47
C TYR A 249 -1.16 -14.98 -22.69
N LEU A 250 -0.88 -13.69 -22.58
CA LEU A 250 -0.37 -12.84 -23.68
C LEU A 250 1.02 -13.28 -24.17
N ASP A 251 1.34 -12.99 -25.44
CA ASP A 251 2.66 -13.19 -26.04
C ASP A 251 3.61 -12.01 -25.77
N THR A 252 3.13 -10.76 -25.87
CA THR A 252 3.92 -9.55 -25.56
C THR A 252 3.10 -8.45 -24.88
N ILE A 253 3.79 -7.62 -24.10
CA ILE A 253 3.28 -6.34 -23.58
C ILE A 253 4.15 -5.21 -24.14
N THR A 254 3.52 -4.16 -24.65
CA THR A 254 4.17 -2.94 -25.13
C THR A 254 3.75 -1.77 -24.26
N PHE A 255 4.68 -1.22 -23.50
CA PHE A 255 4.50 0.03 -22.74
C PHE A 255 4.85 1.20 -23.68
N LYS A 256 3.84 1.82 -24.31
CA LYS A 256 3.94 2.92 -25.29
C LYS A 256 4.05 4.25 -24.56
N ILE A 257 5.06 5.07 -24.87
CA ILE A 257 5.27 6.35 -24.18
C ILE A 257 4.37 7.42 -24.82
N VAL A 258 3.41 7.95 -24.06
CA VAL A 258 2.44 8.97 -24.50
C VAL A 258 2.29 10.05 -23.42
N LYS A 259 3.08 11.13 -23.56
CA LYS A 259 3.27 12.13 -22.49
C LYS A 259 2.12 13.13 -22.32
N ASP A 260 1.26 13.28 -23.33
CA ASP A 260 0.05 14.13 -23.26
C ASP A 260 -1.19 13.25 -23.03
N ALA A 261 -1.94 13.56 -21.96
CA ALA A 261 -3.15 12.85 -21.57
C ALA A 261 -4.24 12.90 -22.66
N ASN A 262 -4.35 14.00 -23.43
CA ASN A 262 -5.34 14.12 -24.50
C ASN A 262 -5.03 13.17 -25.66
N SER A 263 -3.76 13.05 -26.04
CA SER A 263 -3.26 12.10 -27.03
C SER A 263 -3.39 10.65 -26.57
N ALA A 264 -3.17 10.38 -25.28
CA ALA A 264 -3.39 9.07 -24.67
C ALA A 264 -4.89 8.70 -24.65
N ASN A 265 -5.76 9.66 -24.32
CA ASN A 265 -7.21 9.54 -24.40
C ASN A 265 -7.70 9.23 -25.83
N ALA A 266 -7.19 9.93 -26.84
CA ALA A 266 -7.51 9.66 -28.24
C ALA A 266 -7.01 8.28 -28.68
N SER A 267 -5.81 7.87 -28.26
CA SER A 267 -5.25 6.53 -28.51
C SER A 267 -6.05 5.41 -27.83
N LEU A 268 -6.71 5.70 -26.70
CA LEU A 268 -7.55 4.73 -25.99
C LEU A 268 -8.93 4.63 -26.67
N ALA A 269 -9.50 5.77 -27.07
CA ALA A 269 -10.77 5.84 -27.78
C ALA A 269 -10.74 5.14 -29.15
N ASN A 270 -9.63 5.27 -29.90
CA ASN A 270 -9.45 4.62 -31.20
C ASN A 270 -8.91 3.17 -31.12
N GLY A 271 -8.52 2.71 -29.93
CA GLY A 271 -8.01 1.36 -29.70
C GLY A 271 -6.55 1.12 -30.05
N GLU A 272 -5.75 2.16 -30.34
CA GLU A 272 -4.27 2.04 -30.46
C GLU A 272 -3.61 1.57 -29.16
N ILE A 273 -4.13 1.99 -28.01
CA ILE A 273 -3.76 1.47 -26.70
C ILE A 273 -4.96 0.77 -26.07
N GLN A 274 -4.69 -0.22 -25.23
CA GLN A 274 -5.69 -1.08 -24.61
C GLN A 274 -5.68 -1.00 -23.07
N GLY A 275 -4.77 -0.22 -22.48
CA GLY A 275 -4.86 0.20 -21.09
C GLY A 275 -4.01 1.42 -20.75
N ARG A 276 -4.38 2.16 -19.70
CA ARG A 276 -3.57 3.22 -19.08
C ARG A 276 -4.08 3.59 -17.69
N LEU A 277 -3.21 4.17 -16.86
CA LEU A 277 -3.61 4.98 -15.72
C LEU A 277 -4.30 6.28 -16.19
N ILE A 278 -5.38 6.66 -15.50
CA ILE A 278 -6.11 7.92 -15.72
C ILE A 278 -6.31 8.66 -14.40
N ASN A 279 -6.46 9.98 -14.46
CA ASN A 279 -6.82 10.84 -13.32
C ASN A 279 -8.33 11.07 -13.24
N SER A 280 -8.76 11.78 -12.20
CA SER A 280 -10.16 12.18 -11.99
C SER A 280 -10.71 13.04 -13.13
N GLU A 281 -9.87 13.86 -13.75
CA GLU A 281 -10.25 14.75 -14.86
C GLU A 281 -10.48 13.98 -16.18
N ASP A 282 -9.69 12.93 -16.44
CA ASP A 282 -9.89 12.03 -17.59
C ASP A 282 -11.13 11.12 -17.41
N TYR A 283 -11.55 10.84 -16.16
CA TYR A 283 -12.48 9.76 -15.83
C TYR A 283 -13.80 9.77 -16.64
N ASP A 284 -14.57 10.86 -16.61
CA ASP A 284 -15.87 10.89 -17.33
C ASP A 284 -15.69 10.91 -18.86
N THR A 285 -14.61 11.53 -19.34
CA THR A 285 -14.25 11.52 -20.77
C THR A 285 -13.99 10.08 -21.23
N VAL A 286 -13.14 9.34 -20.52
CA VAL A 286 -12.78 7.95 -20.83
C VAL A 286 -13.99 7.00 -20.66
N LYS A 287 -14.80 7.23 -19.63
CA LYS A 287 -16.05 6.48 -19.36
C LYS A 287 -17.06 6.64 -20.51
N SER A 288 -17.09 7.79 -21.17
CA SER A 288 -17.99 8.07 -22.30
C SER A 288 -17.72 7.21 -23.53
N TYR A 289 -16.51 6.66 -23.70
CA TYR A 289 -16.14 5.89 -24.90
C TYR A 289 -16.90 4.56 -25.03
N GLY A 290 -17.38 3.99 -23.93
CA GLY A 290 -18.14 2.74 -23.91
C GLY A 290 -17.36 1.47 -24.28
N THR A 291 -16.22 1.58 -24.97
CA THR A 291 -15.28 0.50 -25.34
C THR A 291 -14.37 0.05 -24.20
N VAL A 292 -14.35 0.79 -23.09
CA VAL A 292 -13.47 0.56 -21.94
C VAL A 292 -14.23 0.25 -20.66
N ASN A 293 -13.56 -0.48 -19.75
CA ASN A 293 -13.88 -0.56 -18.33
C ASN A 293 -12.88 0.32 -17.57
N ILE A 294 -13.31 0.98 -16.50
CA ILE A 294 -12.41 1.70 -15.59
C ILE A 294 -12.39 0.95 -14.27
N ASN A 295 -11.24 0.39 -13.91
CA ASN A 295 -11.02 -0.28 -12.63
C ASN A 295 -10.56 0.76 -11.61
N SER A 296 -11.32 0.93 -10.53
CA SER A 296 -10.92 1.74 -9.37
C SER A 296 -10.18 0.86 -8.38
N TYR A 297 -9.03 1.31 -7.88
CA TYR A 297 -8.24 0.62 -6.86
C TYR A 297 -7.83 1.59 -5.75
N ASN A 298 -7.54 1.09 -4.54
CA ASN A 298 -6.98 1.93 -3.49
C ASN A 298 -5.54 2.29 -3.90
N SER A 299 -5.23 3.58 -4.03
CA SER A 299 -3.87 4.02 -4.38
C SER A 299 -2.88 3.91 -3.21
N GLY A 300 -3.34 3.48 -2.03
CA GLY A 300 -2.56 3.48 -0.80
C GLY A 300 -2.27 4.89 -0.25
N ARG A 301 -2.79 5.94 -0.90
CA ARG A 301 -2.53 7.35 -0.58
C ARG A 301 -3.57 7.91 0.38
N VAL A 302 -3.10 8.41 1.51
CA VAL A 302 -3.86 9.27 2.43
C VAL A 302 -3.51 10.73 2.15
N ASN A 303 -4.49 11.57 1.84
CA ASN A 303 -4.36 13.03 1.91
C ASN A 303 -4.68 13.49 3.34
N ALA A 304 -3.89 14.41 3.89
CA ALA A 304 -4.03 14.87 5.27
C ALA A 304 -3.62 16.33 5.47
N LEU A 305 -4.24 16.98 6.46
CA LEU A 305 -3.82 18.27 7.00
C LEU A 305 -2.89 18.03 8.19
N GLY A 306 -1.66 18.53 8.10
CA GLY A 306 -0.72 18.65 9.23
C GLY A 306 -0.91 19.95 10.00
N PHE A 307 -0.59 19.93 11.29
CA PHE A 307 -0.68 21.07 12.20
C PHE A 307 0.73 21.38 12.74
N ASN A 308 1.37 22.45 12.30
CA ASN A 308 2.72 22.78 12.76
C ASN A 308 2.72 23.22 14.23
N GLN A 309 3.10 22.30 15.12
CA GLN A 309 3.16 22.56 16.57
C GLN A 309 4.32 23.48 16.99
N LEU A 310 5.10 24.03 16.05
CA LEU A 310 5.97 25.18 16.31
C LEU A 310 5.18 26.50 16.48
N ASN A 311 3.90 26.55 16.09
CA ASN A 311 2.95 27.63 16.39
C ASN A 311 2.29 27.43 17.77
N ASP A 312 2.38 28.41 18.66
CA ASP A 312 1.88 28.34 20.06
C ASP A 312 0.34 28.30 20.21
N ASN A 313 -0.41 28.40 19.11
CA ASN A 313 -1.84 28.10 19.09
C ASN A 313 -2.09 26.63 18.71
N LEU A 314 -1.33 26.09 17.75
CA LEU A 314 -1.49 24.71 17.28
C LEU A 314 -0.90 23.67 18.24
N LYS A 315 -0.08 24.08 19.23
CA LYS A 315 0.28 23.22 20.38
C LYS A 315 -0.92 22.78 21.21
N ASP A 316 -1.95 23.62 21.32
CA ASP A 316 -3.15 23.30 22.09
C ASP A 316 -4.05 22.33 21.30
N VAL A 317 -4.25 21.14 21.86
CA VAL A 317 -5.13 20.10 21.31
C VAL A 317 -6.53 20.62 21.03
N LYS A 318 -7.07 21.54 21.84
CA LYS A 318 -8.41 22.11 21.64
C LYS A 318 -8.49 22.97 20.39
N VAL A 319 -7.40 23.60 19.97
CA VAL A 319 -7.35 24.37 18.71
C VAL A 319 -7.30 23.44 17.51
N ARG A 320 -6.52 22.35 17.57
CA ARG A 320 -6.48 21.32 16.50
C ARG A 320 -7.84 20.61 16.37
N GLN A 321 -8.44 20.21 17.49
CA GLN A 321 -9.79 19.66 17.53
C GLN A 321 -10.85 20.67 17.02
N ALA A 322 -10.77 21.96 17.38
CA ALA A 322 -11.70 22.97 16.87
C ALA A 322 -11.61 23.14 15.35
N ILE A 323 -10.40 23.07 14.78
CA ILE A 323 -10.19 23.05 13.33
C ILE A 323 -10.84 21.80 12.72
N ALA A 324 -10.67 20.63 13.32
CA ALA A 324 -11.30 19.38 12.86
C ALA A 324 -12.84 19.46 12.86
N TYR A 325 -13.45 19.81 14.00
CA TYR A 325 -14.92 19.90 14.13
C TYR A 325 -15.56 20.98 13.23
N ALA A 326 -14.82 22.00 12.80
CA ALA A 326 -15.34 22.98 11.85
C ALA A 326 -15.39 22.49 10.39
N LEU A 327 -14.81 21.33 10.10
CA LEU A 327 -14.77 20.73 8.76
C LEU A 327 -15.73 19.54 8.68
N ASN A 328 -16.50 19.46 7.60
CA ASN A 328 -17.20 18.24 7.19
C ASN A 328 -16.33 17.51 6.15
N LYS A 329 -15.94 16.24 6.40
CA LYS A 329 -15.11 15.48 5.47
C LYS A 329 -15.83 15.04 4.21
N GLU A 330 -17.12 14.70 4.28
CA GLU A 330 -17.89 14.30 3.10
C GLU A 330 -18.08 15.48 2.14
N GLU A 331 -18.37 16.67 2.67
CA GLU A 331 -18.39 17.92 1.87
C GLU A 331 -17.00 18.28 1.31
N LEU A 332 -15.92 18.12 2.09
CA LEU A 332 -14.53 18.41 1.67
C LEU A 332 -14.07 17.48 0.55
N VAL A 333 -14.25 16.17 0.72
CA VAL A 333 -13.94 15.15 -0.28
C VAL A 333 -14.70 15.45 -1.57
N LYS A 334 -16.01 15.67 -1.49
CA LYS A 334 -16.82 15.97 -2.67
C LYS A 334 -16.45 17.27 -3.36
N PHE A 335 -16.02 18.29 -2.61
CA PHE A 335 -15.57 19.57 -3.15
C PHE A 335 -14.23 19.45 -3.88
N ALA A 336 -13.25 18.75 -3.30
CA ALA A 336 -11.90 18.68 -3.84
C ALA A 336 -11.68 17.56 -4.87
N TYR A 337 -12.41 16.44 -4.75
CA TYR A 337 -12.26 15.25 -5.60
C TYR A 337 -13.42 15.06 -6.58
N LEU A 338 -14.38 16.00 -6.63
CA LEU A 338 -15.58 16.01 -7.49
C LEU A 338 -16.62 14.90 -7.23
N SER A 339 -16.19 13.71 -6.80
CA SER A 339 -17.06 12.55 -6.51
C SER A 339 -16.53 11.69 -5.36
N ASP A 340 -17.45 11.16 -4.56
CA ASP A 340 -17.20 10.15 -3.52
C ASP A 340 -16.72 8.80 -4.11
N ASP A 341 -16.82 8.62 -5.44
CA ASP A 341 -16.22 7.49 -6.16
C ASP A 341 -14.70 7.66 -6.33
N PHE A 342 -14.16 8.87 -6.20
CA PHE A 342 -12.75 9.19 -6.49
C PHE A 342 -11.89 9.30 -5.24
N ALA A 343 -12.50 9.64 -4.10
CA ALA A 343 -11.89 9.46 -2.79
C ALA A 343 -12.96 9.28 -1.72
N THR A 344 -12.58 8.73 -0.57
CA THR A 344 -13.48 8.51 0.58
C THR A 344 -12.95 9.19 1.83
N ALA A 345 -13.85 9.67 2.70
CA ALA A 345 -13.47 10.40 3.92
C ALA A 345 -12.60 9.54 4.86
N ALA A 346 -11.38 10.02 5.13
CA ALA A 346 -10.42 9.31 5.99
C ALA A 346 -10.64 9.62 7.47
N TYR A 347 -10.34 8.65 8.35
CA TYR A 347 -10.49 8.82 9.80
C TYR A 347 -9.28 8.31 10.58
N SER A 348 -8.70 7.18 10.19
CA SER A 348 -7.35 6.78 10.62
C SER A 348 -6.29 7.44 9.74
N ILE A 349 -5.08 7.60 10.27
CA ILE A 349 -3.88 7.85 9.45
C ILE A 349 -3.49 6.63 8.60
N PHE A 350 -4.00 5.44 8.93
CA PHE A 350 -3.80 4.22 8.13
C PHE A 350 -4.82 4.15 6.99
N THR A 351 -4.47 3.48 5.90
CA THR A 351 -5.44 3.09 4.87
C THR A 351 -6.28 1.88 5.33
N PRO A 352 -7.50 1.67 4.79
CA PRO A 352 -8.41 0.59 5.22
C PRO A 352 -7.93 -0.86 4.97
N ASP A 353 -6.77 -1.04 4.34
CA ASP A 353 -6.08 -2.31 4.09
C ASP A 353 -4.80 -2.51 4.92
N THR A 354 -4.40 -1.52 5.72
CA THR A 354 -3.29 -1.63 6.68
C THR A 354 -3.63 -2.60 7.83
N LEU A 355 -2.65 -3.37 8.32
CA LEU A 355 -2.83 -4.20 9.53
C LEU A 355 -3.37 -3.35 10.68
N TYR A 356 -4.37 -3.91 11.38
CA TYR A 356 -4.95 -3.34 12.59
C TYR A 356 -5.61 -1.96 12.42
N TYR A 357 -5.96 -1.56 11.18
CA TYR A 357 -6.81 -0.41 10.90
C TYR A 357 -8.04 -0.37 11.81
N ASP A 358 -8.34 0.80 12.38
CA ASP A 358 -9.46 1.01 13.28
C ASP A 358 -10.54 1.91 12.63
N ASP A 359 -11.73 1.34 12.39
CA ASP A 359 -12.90 2.04 11.86
C ASP A 359 -13.79 2.65 12.96
N SER A 360 -13.51 2.37 14.23
CA SER A 360 -14.31 2.80 15.39
C SER A 360 -13.90 4.16 15.97
N LEU A 361 -12.86 4.79 15.40
CA LEU A 361 -12.31 6.08 15.83
C LEU A 361 -13.40 7.19 15.87
N THR A 362 -13.35 8.00 16.93
CA THR A 362 -14.24 9.16 17.11
C THR A 362 -14.17 10.11 15.91
N LYS A 363 -15.26 10.21 15.13
CA LYS A 363 -15.38 11.15 14.01
C LYS A 363 -15.54 12.57 14.53
N GLN A 364 -14.59 13.45 14.19
CA GLN A 364 -14.52 14.84 14.69
C GLN A 364 -14.97 15.83 13.62
N ASP A 365 -16.19 15.64 13.11
CA ASP A 365 -16.68 16.27 11.89
C ASP A 365 -17.90 17.16 12.17
N ASN A 366 -17.96 18.33 11.52
CA ASN A 366 -19.14 19.20 11.36
C ASN A 366 -19.95 19.56 12.64
N ASP A 367 -19.26 19.98 13.71
CA ASP A 367 -19.86 20.58 14.90
C ASP A 367 -19.25 21.97 15.17
N ILE A 368 -19.77 22.96 14.44
CA ILE A 368 -19.35 24.36 14.47
C ILE A 368 -19.49 24.99 15.87
N GLU A 369 -20.48 24.58 16.67
CA GLU A 369 -20.67 25.13 18.03
C GLU A 369 -19.70 24.50 19.04
N LYS A 370 -19.40 23.20 18.92
CA LYS A 370 -18.31 22.55 19.68
C LYS A 370 -16.95 23.11 19.31
N ALA A 371 -16.70 23.40 18.03
CA ALA A 371 -15.48 24.08 17.59
C ALA A 371 -15.31 25.47 18.24
N LYS A 372 -16.38 26.29 18.27
CA LYS A 372 -16.38 27.58 19.00
C LYS A 372 -16.19 27.40 20.50
N ALA A 373 -16.79 26.37 21.11
CA ALA A 373 -16.62 26.06 22.53
C ALA A 373 -15.17 25.68 22.86
N LEU A 374 -14.54 24.83 22.05
CA LEU A 374 -13.13 24.43 22.20
C LEU A 374 -12.16 25.61 22.09
N LEU A 375 -12.34 26.52 21.11
CA LEU A 375 -11.54 27.75 21.04
C LEU A 375 -11.71 28.64 22.28
N LYS A 376 -12.95 28.79 22.77
CA LYS A 376 -13.26 29.55 23.98
C LYS A 376 -12.60 28.93 25.22
N GLU A 377 -12.61 27.61 25.35
CA GLU A 377 -11.93 26.89 26.43
C GLU A 377 -10.40 26.99 26.35
N ALA A 378 -9.83 27.08 25.14
CA ALA A 378 -8.41 27.34 24.90
C ALA A 378 -8.01 28.81 25.14
N GLY A 379 -8.97 29.70 25.41
CA GLY A 379 -8.74 31.14 25.52
C GLY A 379 -8.33 31.80 24.19
N LYS A 380 -8.62 31.17 23.05
CA LYS A 380 -8.22 31.62 21.71
C LYS A 380 -9.39 32.26 20.97
N SER A 381 -9.12 33.30 20.19
CA SER A 381 -10.09 33.93 19.29
C SER A 381 -9.36 34.71 18.18
N ASN A 382 -10.06 34.98 17.07
CA ASN A 382 -9.55 35.80 15.96
C ASN A 382 -8.16 35.37 15.46
N LEU A 383 -7.93 34.06 15.40
CA LEU A 383 -6.64 33.50 14.99
C LEU A 383 -6.40 33.84 13.51
N LYS A 384 -5.14 34.15 13.19
CA LYS A 384 -4.64 34.16 11.83
C LYS A 384 -3.67 32.99 11.72
N LEU A 385 -3.88 32.17 10.70
CA LEU A 385 -2.98 31.08 10.33
C LEU A 385 -2.81 31.13 8.80
N ASN A 386 -1.77 30.48 8.27
CA ASN A 386 -1.68 30.19 6.84
C ASN A 386 -1.77 28.67 6.56
N ILE A 387 -1.94 28.31 5.29
CA ILE A 387 -1.96 26.92 4.83
C ILE A 387 -1.04 26.74 3.61
N LEU A 388 -0.02 25.90 3.76
CA LEU A 388 0.99 25.57 2.75
C LEU A 388 0.54 24.38 1.90
N TYR A 389 0.63 24.52 0.57
CA TYR A 389 0.27 23.46 -0.38
C TYR A 389 0.98 23.62 -1.74
N ILE A 390 0.87 22.58 -2.59
CA ILE A 390 1.45 22.56 -3.94
C ILE A 390 0.52 23.31 -4.91
N SER A 391 1.01 24.41 -5.48
CA SER A 391 0.30 25.33 -6.39
C SER A 391 -0.22 24.69 -7.69
N THR A 392 0.34 23.54 -8.09
CA THR A 392 -0.05 22.78 -9.29
C THR A 392 -0.99 21.60 -8.97
N ASP A 393 -1.19 21.24 -7.70
CA ASP A 393 -2.14 20.20 -7.30
C ASP A 393 -3.52 20.85 -7.09
N LYS A 394 -4.43 20.62 -8.04
CA LYS A 394 -5.79 21.22 -8.03
C LYS A 394 -6.69 20.64 -6.94
N THR A 395 -6.40 19.43 -6.48
CA THR A 395 -7.07 18.83 -5.33
C THR A 395 -6.68 19.59 -4.07
N MET A 396 -5.38 19.81 -3.83
CA MET A 396 -4.89 20.61 -2.70
C MET A 396 -5.38 22.06 -2.71
N GLU A 397 -5.39 22.73 -3.87
CA GLU A 397 -5.93 24.10 -3.98
C GLU A 397 -7.42 24.15 -3.58
N SER A 398 -8.18 23.11 -3.91
CA SER A 398 -9.59 22.96 -3.55
C SER A 398 -9.77 22.62 -2.06
N GLU A 399 -8.97 21.69 -1.52
CA GLU A 399 -8.91 21.37 -0.08
C GLU A 399 -8.61 22.64 0.75
N ALA A 400 -7.58 23.41 0.37
CA ALA A 400 -7.18 24.63 1.06
C ALA A 400 -8.25 25.73 0.99
N THR A 401 -8.92 25.88 -0.16
CA THR A 401 -10.00 26.86 -0.35
C THR A 401 -11.23 26.53 0.50
N TYR A 402 -11.63 25.26 0.56
CA TYR A 402 -12.71 24.80 1.43
C TYR A 402 -12.39 25.02 2.92
N ILE A 403 -11.20 24.59 3.35
CA ILE A 403 -10.73 24.75 4.73
C ILE A 403 -10.76 26.22 5.14
N LYS A 404 -10.28 27.12 4.26
CA LYS A 404 -10.29 28.56 4.50
C LYS A 404 -11.69 29.14 4.75
N GLU A 405 -12.69 28.78 3.94
CA GLU A 405 -14.05 29.32 4.12
C GLU A 405 -14.79 28.70 5.31
N LYS A 406 -14.56 27.43 5.65
CA LYS A 406 -15.14 26.81 6.85
C LYS A 406 -14.53 27.35 8.16
N LEU A 407 -13.20 27.50 8.23
CA LEU A 407 -12.54 27.97 9.45
C LEU A 407 -12.85 29.44 9.81
N LYS A 408 -13.28 30.22 8.82
CA LYS A 408 -13.83 31.57 8.98
C LYS A 408 -15.12 31.59 9.83
N GLU A 409 -15.94 30.53 9.78
CA GLU A 409 -17.18 30.40 10.58
C GLU A 409 -16.89 30.31 12.10
N ILE A 410 -15.67 29.89 12.47
CA ILE A 410 -15.19 29.83 13.86
C ILE A 410 -14.21 30.96 14.20
N ASN A 411 -14.09 31.99 13.35
CA ASN A 411 -13.19 33.14 13.48
C ASN A 411 -11.69 32.79 13.46
N ILE A 412 -11.31 31.81 12.62
CA ILE A 412 -9.93 31.57 12.20
C ILE A 412 -9.79 32.04 10.74
N ASN A 413 -8.95 33.05 10.50
CA ASN A 413 -8.69 33.58 9.17
C ASN A 413 -7.48 32.88 8.54
N ILE A 414 -7.71 32.13 7.45
CA ILE A 414 -6.66 31.43 6.71
C ILE A 414 -6.13 32.25 5.53
N GLU A 415 -4.80 32.42 5.49
CA GLU A 415 -4.04 32.88 4.33
C GLU A 415 -3.56 31.67 3.50
N LEU A 416 -3.69 31.74 2.18
CA LEU A 416 -3.28 30.64 1.29
C LEU A 416 -1.82 30.81 0.89
N TYR A 417 -0.99 29.78 1.10
CA TYR A 417 0.44 29.79 0.78
C TYR A 417 0.79 28.71 -0.27
N PRO A 418 0.43 28.93 -1.55
CA PRO A 418 0.81 28.04 -2.65
C PRO A 418 2.31 28.17 -2.99
N LEU A 419 3.02 27.05 -3.14
CA LEU A 419 4.39 26.98 -3.66
C LEU A 419 4.49 26.01 -4.85
N ASP A 420 5.53 26.11 -5.67
CA ASP A 420 5.86 25.02 -6.61
C ASP A 420 6.29 23.76 -5.85
N GLU A 421 6.19 22.59 -6.48
CA GLU A 421 6.45 21.30 -5.83
C GLU A 421 7.88 21.17 -5.27
N SER A 422 8.88 21.77 -5.92
CA SER A 422 10.28 21.71 -5.46
C SER A 422 10.48 22.59 -4.23
N THR A 423 10.01 23.83 -4.26
CA THR A 423 10.10 24.74 -3.11
C THR A 423 9.24 24.23 -1.94
N TYR A 424 8.06 23.66 -2.20
CA TYR A 424 7.23 22.96 -1.21
C TYR A 424 8.00 21.79 -0.56
N LYS A 425 8.56 20.87 -1.36
CA LYS A 425 9.32 19.70 -0.87
C LYS A 425 10.59 20.07 -0.10
N ASN A 426 11.15 21.26 -0.32
CA ASN A 426 12.26 21.79 0.47
C ASN A 426 11.74 22.43 1.77
N LYS A 427 10.69 23.26 1.70
CA LYS A 427 10.11 24.02 2.82
C LYS A 427 9.62 23.12 3.96
N ILE A 428 8.92 22.02 3.64
CA ILE A 428 8.42 21.09 4.68
C ILE A 428 9.54 20.33 5.41
N LYS A 429 10.74 20.23 4.82
CA LYS A 429 11.91 19.52 5.40
C LYS A 429 12.81 20.42 6.26
N GLU A 430 12.50 21.71 6.35
CA GLU A 430 13.18 22.63 7.26
C GLU A 430 12.72 22.37 8.69
N LYS A 431 13.57 21.68 9.47
CA LYS A 431 13.26 21.16 10.82
C LYS A 431 12.56 22.15 11.77
N ASP A 432 12.91 23.43 11.71
CA ASP A 432 12.46 24.46 12.65
C ASP A 432 11.62 25.56 11.96
N SER A 433 11.04 25.25 10.78
CA SER A 433 10.31 26.23 9.95
C SER A 433 9.03 26.72 10.62
N LYS A 434 8.84 28.04 10.64
CA LYS A 434 7.62 28.72 11.10
C LYS A 434 6.96 29.55 10.01
N ASP A 435 7.36 29.32 8.75
CA ASP A 435 6.79 30.00 7.58
C ASP A 435 5.37 29.48 7.27
N TYR A 436 5.00 28.31 7.78
CA TYR A 436 3.69 27.70 7.63
C TYR A 436 3.10 27.20 8.96
N ASP A 437 1.79 27.38 9.14
CA ASP A 437 1.04 26.90 10.31
C ASP A 437 0.31 25.59 10.03
N LEU A 438 -0.38 25.52 8.90
CA LEU A 438 -1.05 24.32 8.40
C LEU A 438 -0.37 23.85 7.12
N VAL A 439 -0.38 22.54 6.85
CA VAL A 439 0.22 21.97 5.64
C VAL A 439 -0.68 20.88 5.04
N LEU A 440 -1.00 20.98 3.75
CA LEU A 440 -1.64 19.90 3.01
C LEU A 440 -0.59 18.97 2.46
N GLN A 441 -0.68 17.70 2.84
CA GLN A 441 0.30 16.67 2.56
C GLN A 441 -0.39 15.37 2.13
N PHE A 442 0.37 14.47 1.54
CA PHE A 442 -0.06 13.10 1.30
C PHE A 442 1.09 12.12 1.52
N TYR A 443 0.75 10.87 1.80
CA TYR A 443 1.70 9.78 1.97
C TYR A 443 1.09 8.45 1.51
N THR A 444 1.96 7.56 1.01
CA THR A 444 1.64 6.19 0.61
C THR A 444 2.67 5.29 1.30
N LEU A 445 2.27 4.61 2.38
CA LEU A 445 3.19 3.90 3.28
C LEU A 445 2.95 2.38 3.32
N GLY A 446 2.08 1.87 2.45
CA GLY A 446 1.75 0.45 2.37
C GLY A 446 0.87 -0.04 3.52
N GLU A 447 0.81 -1.35 3.70
CA GLU A 447 -0.11 -2.02 4.64
C GLU A 447 0.51 -2.40 6.00
N GLU A 448 1.81 -2.16 6.22
CA GLU A 448 2.48 -2.45 7.49
C GLU A 448 2.50 -1.19 8.39
N PRO A 449 1.75 -1.17 9.51
CA PRO A 449 1.50 0.03 10.30
C PRO A 449 2.75 0.64 10.94
N SER A 450 3.83 -0.12 11.15
CA SER A 450 5.10 0.42 11.64
C SER A 450 5.69 1.51 10.73
N LEU A 451 5.40 1.49 9.42
CA LEU A 451 5.87 2.48 8.45
C LEU A 451 5.21 3.85 8.65
N TYR A 452 4.00 3.91 9.22
CA TYR A 452 3.28 5.14 9.52
C TYR A 452 3.88 5.94 10.70
N ALA A 453 4.84 5.36 11.43
CA ALA A 453 5.67 6.11 12.36
C ALA A 453 6.46 7.24 11.68
N ASP A 454 6.73 7.14 10.36
CA ASP A 454 7.46 8.19 9.63
C ASP A 454 6.75 9.55 9.64
N ILE A 455 5.41 9.57 9.57
CA ILE A 455 4.63 10.82 9.55
C ILE A 455 4.15 11.28 10.94
N ALA A 456 4.41 10.49 12.00
CA ALA A 456 3.84 10.72 13.34
C ALA A 456 4.80 10.56 14.54
N SER A 457 6.03 10.05 14.37
CA SER A 457 7.03 9.99 15.45
C SER A 457 7.78 11.31 15.61
N GLY A 458 8.06 11.70 16.86
CA GLY A 458 8.89 12.87 17.18
C GLY A 458 10.35 12.77 16.70
N SER A 459 10.78 11.59 16.26
CA SER A 459 12.12 11.34 15.73
C SER A 459 12.25 11.48 14.21
N SER A 460 11.15 11.50 13.45
CA SER A 460 11.22 11.47 11.98
C SER A 460 11.42 12.85 11.33
N ARG A 461 11.97 12.82 10.11
CA ARG A 461 12.10 13.95 9.19
C ARG A 461 10.83 14.22 8.37
N SER A 462 9.86 13.30 8.36
CA SER A 462 8.57 13.44 7.66
C SER A 462 7.43 13.90 8.58
N ASN A 463 7.71 14.12 9.87
CA ASN A 463 6.79 14.66 10.87
C ASN A 463 6.62 16.19 10.69
N TYR A 464 5.93 16.60 9.62
CA TYR A 464 5.66 18.02 9.30
C TYR A 464 4.64 18.68 10.25
N SER A 465 4.04 17.92 11.18
CA SER A 465 3.25 18.44 12.31
C SER A 465 4.12 18.77 13.54
N HIS A 466 5.42 18.48 13.52
CA HIS A 466 6.36 18.66 14.64
C HIS A 466 5.83 18.08 15.97
N ILE A 467 5.29 16.87 15.92
CA ILE A 467 4.70 16.15 17.06
C ILE A 467 5.79 15.77 18.06
N GLU A 468 5.66 16.20 19.32
CA GLU A 468 6.52 15.79 20.44
C GLU A 468 5.70 15.03 21.50
N ASP A 469 5.50 13.73 21.30
CA ASP A 469 4.73 12.86 22.22
C ASP A 469 5.50 11.56 22.49
N LYS A 470 6.15 11.51 23.66
CA LYS A 470 6.98 10.36 24.06
C LYS A 470 6.17 9.09 24.30
N ASP A 471 4.92 9.21 24.70
CA ASP A 471 4.06 8.04 24.90
C ASP A 471 3.61 7.48 23.54
N LEU A 472 3.46 8.34 22.53
CA LEU A 472 3.23 7.90 21.15
C LEU A 472 4.48 7.23 20.57
N ASP A 473 5.67 7.82 20.75
CA ASP A 473 6.94 7.20 20.35
C ASP A 473 7.18 5.85 21.06
N ASN A 474 6.81 5.73 22.35
CA ASN A 474 6.89 4.46 23.07
C ASN A 474 5.96 3.39 22.46
N LEU A 475 4.70 3.74 22.15
CA LEU A 475 3.76 2.81 21.51
C LEU A 475 4.25 2.39 20.11
N TRP A 476 4.80 3.30 19.30
CA TRP A 476 5.40 2.95 18.01
C TRP A 476 6.51 1.89 18.15
N ASN A 477 7.38 2.03 19.16
CA ASN A 477 8.43 1.06 19.46
C ASN A 477 7.86 -0.28 19.96
N GLU A 478 6.83 -0.26 20.81
CA GLU A 478 6.15 -1.47 21.31
C GLU A 478 5.46 -2.24 20.17
N GLY A 479 4.73 -1.55 19.30
CA GLY A 479 4.07 -2.14 18.12
C GLY A 479 5.06 -2.68 17.08
N ASN A 480 6.23 -2.05 16.93
CA ASN A 480 7.30 -2.55 16.08
C ASN A 480 7.99 -3.82 16.66
N THR A 481 8.18 -3.87 17.98
CA THR A 481 8.91 -4.97 18.66
C THR A 481 8.04 -6.18 19.03
N THR A 482 6.71 -6.02 19.14
CA THR A 482 5.80 -7.09 19.58
C THR A 482 5.54 -8.12 18.47
N SER A 483 5.89 -9.39 18.72
CA SER A 483 5.65 -10.53 17.83
C SER A 483 4.26 -11.17 17.95
N ASP A 484 3.56 -10.97 19.07
CA ASP A 484 2.20 -11.44 19.31
C ASP A 484 1.19 -10.57 18.54
N ALA A 485 0.61 -11.12 17.47
CA ALA A 485 -0.29 -10.38 16.57
C ALA A 485 -1.55 -9.80 17.26
N THR A 486 -1.98 -10.33 18.40
CA THR A 486 -3.14 -9.79 19.13
C THR A 486 -2.74 -8.54 19.88
N LYS A 487 -1.67 -8.62 20.68
CA LYS A 487 -1.13 -7.48 21.44
C LYS A 487 -0.62 -6.39 20.51
N ARG A 488 0.04 -6.78 19.42
CA ARG A 488 0.50 -5.88 18.36
C ARG A 488 -0.67 -5.05 17.81
N GLY A 489 -1.80 -5.69 17.54
CA GLY A 489 -3.03 -5.01 17.12
C GLY A 489 -3.64 -4.08 18.17
N GLU A 490 -3.64 -4.48 19.45
CA GLU A 490 -4.09 -3.61 20.55
C GLU A 490 -3.24 -2.34 20.66
N VAL A 491 -1.91 -2.44 20.48
CA VAL A 491 -0.99 -1.29 20.48
C VAL A 491 -1.25 -0.38 19.27
N TYR A 492 -1.40 -0.92 18.06
CA TYR A 492 -1.68 -0.10 16.88
C TYR A 492 -3.07 0.57 16.89
N LYS A 493 -4.05 0.02 17.60
CA LYS A 493 -5.32 0.70 17.88
C LYS A 493 -5.14 1.86 18.87
N GLN A 494 -4.35 1.67 19.93
CA GLN A 494 -4.00 2.75 20.87
C GLN A 494 -3.26 3.90 20.17
N ILE A 495 -2.37 3.61 19.22
CA ILE A 495 -1.68 4.61 18.39
C ILE A 495 -2.68 5.44 17.58
N GLN A 496 -3.58 4.79 16.82
CA GLN A 496 -4.59 5.46 16.01
C GLN A 496 -5.53 6.33 16.86
N GLN A 497 -5.99 5.78 18.00
CA GLN A 497 -6.84 6.50 18.94
C GLN A 497 -6.12 7.72 19.54
N LYS A 498 -4.87 7.58 19.98
CA LYS A 498 -4.06 8.67 20.56
C LYS A 498 -3.75 9.77 19.55
N ILE A 499 -3.53 9.43 18.27
CA ILE A 499 -3.35 10.40 17.17
C ILE A 499 -4.64 11.14 16.87
N ASN A 500 -5.79 10.46 16.85
CA ASN A 500 -7.11 11.07 16.62
C ASN A 500 -7.54 11.98 17.79
N ASP A 501 -7.45 11.50 19.03
CA ASP A 501 -7.83 12.27 20.22
C ASP A 501 -6.96 13.52 20.39
N ASN A 502 -5.66 13.43 20.12
CA ASN A 502 -4.77 14.60 20.12
C ASN A 502 -4.81 15.40 18.81
N MET A 503 -5.52 14.93 17.78
CA MET A 503 -5.61 15.54 16.46
C MET A 503 -4.24 15.98 15.92
N TYR A 504 -3.26 15.06 15.89
CA TYR A 504 -1.88 15.33 15.48
C TYR A 504 -1.70 15.45 13.95
N LEU A 505 -2.52 14.70 13.21
CA LEU A 505 -2.85 14.93 11.81
C LEU A 505 -4.37 14.86 11.70
N TYR A 506 -4.95 15.55 10.72
CA TYR A 506 -6.33 15.38 10.29
C TYR A 506 -6.33 14.68 8.93
N PRO A 507 -6.54 13.36 8.86
CA PRO A 507 -6.76 12.66 7.59
C PRO A 507 -7.96 13.26 6.88
N ILE A 508 -7.81 13.61 5.61
CA ILE A 508 -8.87 14.17 4.77
C ILE A 508 -9.53 13.04 3.98
N ALA A 509 -8.74 12.33 3.16
CA ALA A 509 -9.27 11.36 2.22
C ALA A 509 -8.33 10.18 1.94
N TYR A 510 -8.91 9.00 1.71
CA TYR A 510 -8.28 7.88 1.01
C TYR A 510 -8.62 8.02 -0.47
N SER A 511 -7.61 8.25 -1.32
CA SER A 511 -7.82 8.51 -2.75
C SER A 511 -7.72 7.25 -3.60
N ASN A 512 -8.59 7.14 -4.61
CA ASN A 512 -8.58 6.01 -5.55
C ASN A 512 -7.66 6.30 -6.74
N GLY A 513 -7.01 5.26 -7.25
CA GLY A 513 -6.42 5.26 -8.58
C GLY A 513 -7.37 4.65 -9.61
N PHE A 514 -7.21 5.01 -10.88
CA PHE A 514 -8.03 4.48 -11.97
C PHE A 514 -7.17 3.87 -13.07
N TYR A 515 -7.40 2.60 -13.37
CA TYR A 515 -6.81 1.91 -14.50
C TYR A 515 -7.88 1.63 -15.55
N ALA A 516 -7.86 2.39 -16.65
CA ALA A 516 -8.77 2.21 -17.78
C ALA A 516 -8.25 1.10 -18.70
N VAL A 517 -9.14 0.19 -19.12
CA VAL A 517 -8.79 -0.99 -19.95
C VAL A 517 -9.82 -1.20 -21.05
N ASN A 518 -9.39 -1.58 -22.24
CA ASN A 518 -10.27 -1.96 -23.33
C ASN A 518 -10.98 -3.28 -23.02
N LYS A 519 -12.29 -3.36 -23.31
CA LYS A 519 -13.15 -4.52 -23.03
C LYS A 519 -12.74 -5.83 -23.73
N ASP A 520 -11.92 -5.74 -24.78
CA ASP A 520 -11.25 -6.89 -25.39
C ASP A 520 -10.29 -7.63 -24.41
N TYR A 521 -9.97 -7.06 -23.24
CA TYR A 521 -9.03 -7.63 -22.27
C TYR A 521 -9.63 -7.72 -20.86
N ALA A 522 -9.35 -8.83 -20.20
CA ALA A 522 -9.85 -9.16 -18.87
C ALA A 522 -8.75 -9.75 -17.98
N GLY A 523 -9.06 -10.02 -16.71
CA GLY A 523 -8.09 -10.44 -15.70
C GLY A 523 -7.40 -9.29 -14.96
N PHE A 524 -7.71 -8.03 -15.28
CA PHE A 524 -7.25 -6.85 -14.53
C PHE A 524 -7.79 -6.80 -13.10
N ASP A 525 -8.91 -7.46 -12.81
CA ASP A 525 -9.41 -7.71 -11.45
C ASP A 525 -8.45 -8.57 -10.61
N LYS A 526 -7.63 -9.40 -11.27
CA LYS A 526 -6.65 -10.31 -10.65
C LYS A 526 -5.24 -9.77 -10.73
N ALA A 527 -4.86 -9.16 -11.86
CA ALA A 527 -3.60 -8.43 -11.98
C ALA A 527 -3.54 -7.25 -11.00
N ILE A 528 -4.68 -6.61 -10.75
CA ILE A 528 -4.98 -5.52 -9.79
C ILE A 528 -4.48 -5.73 -8.33
N LEU A 529 -4.34 -7.00 -7.90
CA LEU A 529 -4.11 -7.49 -6.52
C LEU A 529 -4.50 -6.58 -5.32
N LYS A 530 -5.65 -5.89 -5.42
CA LYS A 530 -6.21 -4.88 -4.47
C LYS A 530 -5.32 -3.67 -4.15
N THR A 531 -4.11 -3.58 -4.69
CA THR A 531 -3.02 -2.69 -4.26
C THR A 531 -2.43 -1.96 -5.47
N ILE A 532 -1.21 -1.42 -5.35
CA ILE A 532 -0.45 -0.89 -6.49
C ILE A 532 0.32 -1.97 -7.27
N TYR A 533 0.24 -3.24 -6.85
CA TYR A 533 1.01 -4.33 -7.46
C TYR A 533 0.30 -4.99 -8.64
N TYR A 534 1.06 -5.32 -9.69
CA TYR A 534 0.56 -5.77 -10.99
C TYR A 534 1.06 -7.17 -11.39
N ASP A 535 0.20 -8.18 -11.23
CA ASP A 535 0.46 -9.49 -11.83
C ASP A 535 -0.02 -9.57 -13.29
N TYR A 536 0.81 -9.04 -14.19
CA TYR A 536 0.59 -9.07 -15.64
C TYR A 536 0.38 -10.48 -16.22
N SER A 537 0.75 -11.57 -15.53
CA SER A 537 0.50 -12.93 -16.02
C SER A 537 -0.98 -13.28 -16.11
N LYS A 538 -1.82 -12.60 -15.31
CA LYS A 538 -3.25 -12.87 -15.17
C LYS A 538 -4.12 -12.12 -16.20
N ILE A 539 -3.55 -11.21 -16.99
CA ILE A 539 -4.24 -10.50 -18.07
C ILE A 539 -4.35 -11.40 -19.31
N TYR A 540 -5.52 -11.45 -19.94
CA TYR A 540 -5.78 -12.22 -21.16
C TYR A 540 -6.68 -11.45 -22.13
N LYS A 541 -6.64 -11.84 -23.42
CA LYS A 541 -7.62 -11.37 -24.40
C LYS A 541 -8.92 -12.18 -24.29
N VAL A 542 -10.05 -11.48 -24.34
CA VAL A 542 -11.42 -12.00 -24.41
C VAL A 542 -11.71 -12.57 -25.83
N LYS A 543 -12.63 -13.55 -25.90
CA LYS A 543 -13.09 -14.20 -27.14
C LYS A 543 -14.33 -13.52 -27.73
#